data_AF-A0A9D9C3Y7-F1
#
_entry.id   AF-A0A9D9C3Y7-F1
#
_cell.length_a   1.000
_cell.length_b   1.000
_cell.length_c   1.000
_cell.angle_alpha   90.00
_cell.angle_beta   90.00
_cell.angle_gamma   90.00
#
_symmetry.space_group_name_H-M   'P 1'
#
loop_
_entity.id
_entity.type
_entity.pdbx_description
1 polymer ?
#
loop_
_entity_poly.entity_id
_entity_poly.type
_entity_poly.pdbx_seq_one_letter_code
_entity_poly.pdbx_strand_id
1 'polypeptide(L)'
;MKKILLSVVALVAFCMAATASVTTNPELNYFGEDFKQGIPEGWTQFGAGKTAASEAQAYFPVGGDPYQPLVFSDGTTVAMSNSWTQEGGAVDEWLVTPAIEIPVDAAMLVYTVLAYGADTDSNYAVYVSTTGNKREDFVEAPIYDAKLKGNAQGGITQRTNRHNLEGYAGQKIHIAFVNASDDAFMLGFTDIKVCEYDIAVTNQTPSFALEAGDTKLDLTVQVKTPFACSGYTATLTTNTGVNEVSEVDKNLKSSYSSTKPTFSPITLTTKGQAVEYTVTIAPVADGATPTVVRGSVALADTYPGVCVMEEATGEYCGYCIRGIAALDYFTATYGDQFIGIDVHCGAYSTGVMEFASYEPLLDEGISGFPTAVFNRTEVTDPASEDV
;
A
#
# COMPACT_ATOMS: atom_id res chain seq x y z
N MET A 1 22.60 33.41 -21.52
CA MET A 1 22.53 32.48 -20.38
C MET A 1 21.89 33.24 -19.22
N LYS A 2 20.73 32.91 -18.64
CA LYS A 2 19.80 31.79 -18.72
C LYS A 2 18.39 32.41 -18.69
N LYS A 3 17.50 31.99 -19.60
CA LYS A 3 16.06 32.26 -19.50
C LYS A 3 15.51 31.30 -18.43
N ILE A 4 14.84 31.84 -17.43
CA ILE A 4 14.12 31.04 -16.43
C ILE A 4 12.80 30.64 -17.08
N LEU A 5 12.68 29.37 -17.46
CA LEU A 5 11.40 28.74 -17.81
C LEU A 5 10.57 28.66 -16.53
N LEU A 6 9.46 29.38 -16.48
CA LEU A 6 8.35 29.04 -15.59
C LEU A 6 7.57 27.93 -16.31
N SER A 7 7.78 26.68 -15.89
CA SER A 7 6.96 25.56 -16.31
C SER A 7 5.57 25.72 -15.68
N VAL A 8 4.58 26.13 -16.48
CA VAL A 8 3.16 26.05 -16.13
C VAL A 8 2.81 24.57 -16.14
N VAL A 9 2.69 23.96 -14.96
CA VAL A 9 2.13 22.63 -14.80
C VAL A 9 0.64 22.75 -15.11
N ALA A 10 0.23 22.16 -16.23
CA ALA A 10 -1.17 21.98 -16.57
C ALA A 10 -1.83 21.15 -15.46
N LEU A 11 -2.85 21.74 -14.82
CA LEU A 11 -3.73 21.05 -13.90
C LEU A 11 -4.61 20.11 -14.74
N VAL A 12 -4.12 18.89 -14.96
CA VAL A 12 -4.94 17.80 -15.49
C VAL A 12 -6.11 17.61 -14.53
N ALA A 13 -7.33 17.68 -15.06
CA ALA A 13 -8.54 17.24 -14.38
C ALA A 13 -8.40 15.75 -14.06
N PHE A 14 -7.81 15.47 -12.91
CA PHE A 14 -7.76 14.12 -12.36
C PHE A 14 -9.20 13.77 -12.02
N CYS A 15 -9.81 12.92 -12.84
CA CYS A 15 -10.99 12.16 -12.44
C CYS A 15 -10.53 11.34 -11.22
N MET A 16 -10.71 11.88 -10.02
CA MET A 16 -10.30 11.26 -8.75
C MET A 16 -11.14 10.00 -8.57
N ALA A 17 -10.62 8.87 -9.06
CA ALA A 17 -10.89 7.60 -8.43
C ALA A 17 -10.59 7.76 -6.94
N ALA A 18 -11.54 7.38 -6.07
CA ALA A 18 -11.35 7.39 -4.63
C ALA A 18 -9.99 6.73 -4.30
N THR A 19 -9.02 7.51 -3.83
CA THR A 19 -7.72 6.96 -3.45
C THR A 19 -7.91 6.21 -2.14
N ALA A 20 -7.85 4.87 -2.22
CA ALA A 20 -7.89 4.05 -1.03
C ALA A 20 -6.66 4.41 -0.16
N SER A 21 -6.90 4.86 1.06
CA SER A 21 -5.84 5.05 2.05
C SER A 21 -5.81 3.86 3.01
N VAL A 22 -4.62 3.42 3.41
CA VAL A 22 -4.44 2.35 4.40
C VAL A 22 -3.87 2.96 5.66
N THR A 23 -4.57 2.79 6.78
CA THR A 23 -4.11 3.18 8.11
C THR A 23 -3.65 1.95 8.87
N THR A 24 -2.46 2.01 9.46
CA THR A 24 -1.95 1.06 10.45
C THR A 24 -1.67 1.81 11.75
N ASN A 25 -1.60 1.10 12.88
CA ASN A 25 -1.29 1.72 14.17
C ASN A 25 0.14 1.38 14.60
N PRO A 26 1.10 2.33 14.53
CA PRO A 26 2.47 2.09 14.94
C PRO A 26 2.63 1.84 16.44
N GLU A 27 1.70 2.33 17.28
CA GLU A 27 1.73 2.13 18.75
C GLU A 27 1.52 0.66 19.14
N LEU A 28 0.95 -0.15 18.24
CA LEU A 28 0.80 -1.59 18.44
C LEU A 28 2.14 -2.33 18.26
N ASN A 29 3.14 -1.73 17.62
CA ASN A 29 4.38 -2.42 17.26
C ASN A 29 5.45 -2.21 18.33
N TYR A 30 5.88 -3.31 18.94
CA TYR A 30 6.91 -3.33 19.99
C TYR A 30 8.30 -3.64 19.42
N PHE A 31 8.35 -4.40 18.33
CA PHE A 31 9.58 -4.75 17.62
C PHE A 31 9.29 -5.06 16.15
N GLY A 32 10.22 -4.75 15.26
CA GLY A 32 10.11 -5.05 13.83
C GLY A 32 11.47 -5.18 13.16
N GLU A 33 11.64 -6.18 12.30
CA GLU A 33 12.85 -6.39 11.50
C GLU A 33 12.52 -7.05 10.15
N ASP A 34 12.99 -6.45 9.05
CA ASP A 34 12.80 -6.93 7.67
C ASP A 34 14.12 -7.26 6.94
N PHE A 35 15.24 -7.07 7.63
CA PHE A 35 16.62 -7.32 7.20
C PHE A 35 17.06 -6.60 5.93
N LYS A 36 16.29 -5.63 5.40
CA LYS A 36 16.64 -4.90 4.16
C LYS A 36 17.95 -4.12 4.28
N GLN A 37 18.38 -3.83 5.50
CA GLN A 37 19.65 -3.16 5.81
C GLN A 37 20.72 -4.14 6.35
N GLY A 38 20.53 -5.44 6.15
CA GLY A 38 21.35 -6.50 6.73
C GLY A 38 20.87 -6.91 8.13
N ILE A 39 21.60 -7.82 8.76
CA ILE A 39 21.35 -8.21 10.17
C ILE A 39 21.88 -7.07 11.07
N PRO A 40 21.03 -6.37 11.84
CA PRO A 40 21.45 -5.22 12.62
C PRO A 40 22.37 -5.58 13.78
N GLU A 41 23.08 -4.56 14.29
CA GLU A 41 23.81 -4.65 15.55
C GLU A 41 22.84 -4.99 16.72
N GLY A 42 23.33 -5.79 17.67
CA GLY A 42 22.55 -6.26 18.83
C GLY A 42 21.87 -7.61 18.64
N TRP A 43 21.74 -8.09 17.39
CA TRP A 43 21.41 -9.49 17.14
C TRP A 43 22.59 -10.39 17.50
N THR A 44 22.29 -11.56 18.06
CA THR A 44 23.31 -12.55 18.43
C THR A 44 23.17 -13.77 17.55
N GLN A 45 24.29 -14.29 17.08
CA GLN A 45 24.35 -15.50 16.27
C GLN A 45 25.33 -16.49 16.87
N PHE A 46 24.97 -17.77 16.83
CA PHE A 46 25.87 -18.85 17.19
C PHE A 46 25.39 -20.14 16.54
N GLY A 47 26.32 -21.08 16.34
CA GLY A 47 25.98 -22.39 15.83
C GLY A 47 27.18 -23.31 15.76
N ALA A 48 27.03 -24.43 15.09
CA ALA A 48 28.02 -25.51 15.11
C ALA A 48 29.28 -25.21 14.30
N GLY A 49 29.29 -24.10 13.54
CA GLY A 49 30.43 -23.67 12.74
C GLY A 49 30.75 -24.63 11.58
N LYS A 50 29.73 -25.35 11.09
CA LYS A 50 29.89 -26.28 9.97
C LYS A 50 30.20 -25.53 8.68
N THR A 51 30.97 -26.17 7.81
CA THR A 51 31.43 -25.60 6.55
C THR A 51 30.38 -25.84 5.47
N ALA A 52 29.89 -24.77 4.84
CA ALA A 52 28.97 -24.89 3.71
C ALA A 52 29.58 -25.73 2.56
N ALA A 53 28.75 -26.52 1.87
CA ALA A 53 29.17 -27.35 0.76
C ALA A 53 29.01 -26.62 -0.60
N SER A 54 29.92 -26.91 -1.54
CA SER A 54 29.84 -26.52 -2.96
C SER A 54 29.40 -25.06 -3.17
N GLU A 55 28.33 -24.81 -3.93
CA GLU A 55 27.81 -23.49 -4.25
C GLU A 55 27.31 -22.69 -3.04
N ALA A 56 26.97 -23.33 -1.92
CA ALA A 56 26.57 -22.61 -0.71
C ALA A 56 27.72 -21.79 -0.11
N GLN A 57 28.99 -22.15 -0.39
CA GLN A 57 30.17 -21.41 0.09
C GLN A 57 30.26 -19.98 -0.46
N ALA A 58 29.63 -19.71 -1.61
CA ALA A 58 29.58 -18.36 -2.17
C ALA A 58 28.77 -17.40 -1.29
N TYR A 59 27.82 -17.93 -0.52
CA TYR A 59 26.93 -17.17 0.36
C TYR A 59 27.32 -17.31 1.84
N PHE A 60 27.88 -18.46 2.23
CA PHE A 60 28.28 -18.78 3.60
C PHE A 60 29.79 -19.08 3.66
N PRO A 61 30.64 -18.06 3.81
CA PRO A 61 32.07 -18.24 3.84
C PRO A 61 32.52 -19.02 5.10
N VAL A 62 33.62 -19.74 4.98
CA VAL A 62 34.22 -20.51 6.08
C VAL A 62 34.54 -19.59 7.26
N GLY A 63 34.03 -19.92 8.45
CA GLY A 63 34.21 -19.12 9.66
C GLY A 63 33.37 -17.84 9.70
N GLY A 64 32.43 -17.66 8.77
CA GLY A 64 31.44 -16.60 8.82
C GLY A 64 30.30 -16.88 9.81
N ASP A 65 29.42 -15.90 9.97
CA ASP A 65 28.27 -16.02 10.86
C ASP A 65 27.24 -17.04 10.33
N PRO A 66 26.55 -17.77 11.22
CA PRO A 66 25.48 -18.73 10.92
C PRO A 66 24.37 -18.25 9.97
N TYR A 67 24.02 -16.96 10.07
CA TYR A 67 23.03 -16.31 9.22
C TYR A 67 23.66 -15.19 8.40
N GLN A 68 23.28 -15.14 7.13
CA GLN A 68 23.71 -14.14 6.17
C GLN A 68 22.48 -13.44 5.57
N PRO A 69 22.48 -12.10 5.44
CA PRO A 69 21.39 -11.40 4.78
C PRO A 69 21.47 -11.65 3.27
N LEU A 70 20.48 -12.34 2.72
CA LEU A 70 20.39 -12.61 1.28
C LEU A 70 19.18 -11.91 0.67
N VAL A 71 19.35 -11.39 -0.54
CA VAL A 71 18.30 -10.72 -1.32
C VAL A 71 17.91 -11.60 -2.50
N PHE A 72 16.64 -11.97 -2.58
CA PHE A 72 16.09 -12.74 -3.69
C PHE A 72 15.72 -11.84 -4.87
N SER A 73 15.49 -12.45 -6.03
CA SER A 73 15.19 -11.74 -7.28
C SER A 73 13.91 -10.89 -7.23
N ASP A 74 12.98 -11.19 -6.32
CA ASP A 74 11.76 -10.41 -6.07
C ASP A 74 11.97 -9.23 -5.08
N GLY A 75 13.21 -9.03 -4.60
CA GLY A 75 13.56 -7.98 -3.64
C GLY A 75 13.37 -8.38 -2.18
N THR A 76 12.88 -9.59 -1.89
CA THR A 76 12.76 -10.09 -0.51
C THR A 76 14.14 -10.23 0.11
N THR A 77 14.35 -9.59 1.25
CA THR A 77 15.58 -9.75 2.05
C THR A 77 15.32 -10.65 3.24
N VAL A 78 16.21 -11.60 3.48
CA VAL A 78 16.02 -12.66 4.47
C VAL A 78 17.33 -12.92 5.19
N ALA A 79 17.28 -13.06 6.53
CA ALA A 79 18.38 -13.66 7.27
C ALA A 79 18.36 -15.16 7.02
N MET A 80 19.24 -15.65 6.15
CA MET A 80 19.30 -17.04 5.70
C MET A 80 20.41 -17.81 6.40
N SER A 81 20.18 -19.07 6.71
CA SER A 81 21.14 -20.04 7.23
C SER A 81 21.23 -21.25 6.31
N ASN A 82 22.41 -21.85 6.24
CA ASN A 82 22.69 -23.05 5.43
C ASN A 82 22.65 -24.33 6.27
N SER A 83 22.15 -25.42 5.67
CA SER A 83 22.16 -26.77 6.24
C SER A 83 22.85 -27.81 5.36
N TRP A 84 23.30 -27.43 4.16
CA TRP A 84 24.09 -28.30 3.31
C TRP A 84 25.58 -28.09 3.57
N THR A 85 26.17 -29.02 4.30
CA THR A 85 27.51 -28.86 4.89
C THR A 85 28.43 -30.00 4.49
N GLN A 86 29.75 -29.75 4.45
CA GLN A 86 30.74 -30.77 4.12
C GLN A 86 30.78 -31.89 5.17
N GLU A 87 30.56 -31.52 6.43
CA GLU A 87 30.56 -32.42 7.58
C GLU A 87 29.31 -33.32 7.61
N GLY A 88 28.22 -32.90 6.96
CA GLY A 88 26.93 -33.60 6.96
C GLY A 88 26.19 -33.55 8.31
N GLY A 89 24.98 -34.09 8.33
CA GLY A 89 24.10 -34.13 9.50
C GLY A 89 23.45 -32.78 9.81
N ALA A 90 22.47 -32.80 10.72
CA ALA A 90 21.71 -31.61 11.12
C ALA A 90 22.61 -30.46 11.62
N VAL A 91 22.31 -29.24 11.17
CA VAL A 91 22.88 -28.01 11.73
C VAL A 91 22.16 -27.58 13.00
N ASP A 92 22.71 -26.61 13.72
CA ASP A 92 22.13 -26.05 14.94
C ASP A 92 22.48 -24.57 14.99
N GLU A 93 21.92 -23.81 14.04
CA GLU A 93 22.26 -22.41 13.77
C GLU A 93 21.19 -21.49 14.37
N TRP A 94 21.61 -20.50 15.16
CA TRP A 94 20.73 -19.64 15.93
C TRP A 94 20.86 -18.19 15.52
N LEU A 95 19.72 -17.54 15.34
CA LEU A 95 19.58 -16.10 15.19
C LEU A 95 18.71 -15.57 16.34
N VAL A 96 19.28 -14.75 17.21
CA VAL A 96 18.63 -14.30 18.45
C VAL A 96 18.44 -12.79 18.43
N THR A 97 17.22 -12.34 18.71
CA THR A 97 16.88 -10.92 18.79
C THR A 97 17.63 -10.21 19.93
N PRO A 98 17.81 -8.88 19.84
CA PRO A 98 17.99 -8.04 21.02
C PRO A 98 16.86 -8.25 22.06
N ALA A 99 17.01 -7.65 23.24
CA ALA A 99 15.94 -7.67 24.24
C ALA A 99 14.72 -6.88 23.74
N ILE A 100 13.53 -7.49 23.83
CA ILE A 100 12.25 -6.91 23.40
C ILE A 100 11.38 -6.72 24.65
N GLU A 101 10.88 -5.50 24.86
CA GLU A 101 9.90 -5.22 25.91
C GLU A 101 8.51 -5.67 25.46
N ILE A 102 7.80 -6.38 26.33
CA ILE A 102 6.43 -6.87 26.09
C ILE A 102 5.49 -6.12 27.04
N PRO A 103 4.83 -5.01 26.60
CA PRO A 103 4.08 -4.15 27.52
C PRO A 103 2.77 -4.76 28.04
N VAL A 104 2.15 -5.60 27.23
CA VAL A 104 0.82 -6.17 27.49
C VAL A 104 0.87 -7.69 27.51
N ASP A 105 -0.12 -8.29 28.14
CA ASP A 105 -0.29 -9.73 28.06
C ASP A 105 -0.82 -10.14 26.69
N ALA A 106 -0.49 -11.36 26.29
CA ALA A 106 -0.88 -11.95 25.02
C ALA A 106 -0.50 -11.09 23.79
N ALA A 107 0.70 -10.50 23.75
CA ALA A 107 1.24 -9.90 22.52
C ALA A 107 1.42 -10.98 21.42
N MET A 108 1.49 -10.56 20.16
CA MET A 108 1.67 -11.43 19.01
C MET A 108 3.09 -11.34 18.44
N LEU A 109 3.77 -12.48 18.34
CA LEU A 109 4.92 -12.66 17.44
C LEU A 109 4.41 -12.99 16.04
N VAL A 110 4.95 -12.33 15.02
CA VAL A 110 4.76 -12.61 13.59
C VAL A 110 6.13 -12.75 12.94
N TYR A 111 6.31 -13.71 12.05
CA TYR A 111 7.49 -13.83 11.20
C TYR A 111 7.19 -14.66 9.96
N THR A 112 7.92 -14.40 8.88
CA THR A 112 7.92 -15.24 7.68
C THR A 112 9.16 -16.14 7.70
N VAL A 113 8.94 -17.45 7.63
CA VAL A 113 10.01 -18.44 7.39
C VAL A 113 10.06 -18.76 5.89
N LEU A 114 11.26 -18.99 5.37
CA LEU A 114 11.52 -19.22 3.96
C LEU A 114 12.48 -20.38 3.78
N ALA A 115 12.16 -21.33 2.90
CA ALA A 115 13.02 -22.45 2.49
C ALA A 115 13.33 -22.36 0.99
N TYR A 116 14.59 -22.61 0.62
CA TYR A 116 15.07 -22.47 -0.76
C TYR A 116 15.87 -23.69 -1.23
N GLY A 117 15.67 -24.06 -2.49
CA GLY A 117 16.60 -24.84 -3.33
C GLY A 117 16.70 -26.36 -3.11
N ALA A 118 16.08 -26.94 -2.08
CA ALA A 118 16.00 -28.40 -1.92
C ALA A 118 14.54 -28.87 -1.72
N ASP A 119 14.09 -29.92 -2.42
CA ASP A 119 12.75 -30.53 -2.24
C ASP A 119 12.69 -31.47 -1.01
N THR A 120 13.17 -30.97 0.12
CA THR A 120 13.23 -31.70 1.39
C THR A 120 12.75 -30.81 2.54
N ASP A 121 12.47 -31.40 3.68
CA ASP A 121 12.01 -30.68 4.86
C ASP A 121 13.17 -29.94 5.53
N SER A 122 13.06 -28.61 5.60
CA SER A 122 13.87 -27.81 6.54
C SER A 122 13.22 -27.82 7.91
N ASN A 123 13.95 -28.27 8.94
CA ASN A 123 13.49 -28.25 10.33
C ASN A 123 13.88 -26.93 10.98
N TYR A 124 12.97 -26.35 11.76
CA TYR A 124 13.25 -25.16 12.52
C TYR A 124 12.44 -25.07 13.80
N ALA A 125 12.99 -24.30 14.73
CA ALA A 125 12.34 -24.04 15.99
C ALA A 125 12.40 -22.54 16.33
N VAL A 126 11.45 -22.10 17.15
CA VAL A 126 11.42 -20.76 17.72
C VAL A 126 11.36 -20.88 19.24
N TYR A 127 12.28 -20.22 19.92
CA TYR A 127 12.36 -20.21 21.38
C TYR A 127 12.17 -18.79 21.92
N VAL A 128 11.79 -18.70 23.20
CA VAL A 128 11.72 -17.46 23.96
C VAL A 128 12.53 -17.62 25.24
N SER A 129 13.31 -16.61 25.59
CA SER A 129 14.07 -16.51 26.84
C SER A 129 13.72 -15.21 27.56
N THR A 130 13.62 -15.24 28.89
CA THR A 130 13.40 -14.06 29.75
C THR A 130 14.67 -13.61 30.48
N THR A 131 15.81 -14.25 30.22
CA THR A 131 17.05 -14.04 30.96
C THR A 131 18.12 -13.36 30.09
N GLY A 132 18.52 -14.03 29.01
CA GLY A 132 19.54 -13.54 28.09
C GLY A 132 19.41 -14.12 26.68
N ASN A 133 20.43 -13.86 25.85
CA ASN A 133 20.47 -14.15 24.43
C ASN A 133 21.54 -15.19 24.03
N LYS A 134 22.07 -15.95 24.99
CA LYS A 134 23.00 -17.05 24.74
C LYS A 134 22.26 -18.38 24.67
N ARG A 135 22.91 -19.41 24.13
CA ARG A 135 22.29 -20.74 24.00
C ARG A 135 21.78 -21.28 25.35
N GLU A 136 22.57 -21.12 26.41
CA GLU A 136 22.22 -21.56 27.75
C GLU A 136 21.01 -20.85 28.37
N ASP A 137 20.58 -19.71 27.81
CA ASP A 137 19.43 -18.95 28.30
C ASP A 137 18.09 -19.51 27.74
N PHE A 138 18.13 -20.30 26.66
CA PHE A 138 16.97 -20.95 26.05
C PHE A 138 16.76 -22.36 26.61
N VAL A 139 16.39 -22.44 27.89
CA VAL A 139 16.20 -23.71 28.62
C VAL A 139 14.83 -24.36 28.44
N GLU A 140 13.81 -23.56 28.09
CA GLU A 140 12.45 -24.02 27.88
C GLU A 140 12.26 -24.67 26.50
N ALA A 141 11.21 -25.48 26.38
CA ALA A 141 10.82 -26.04 25.08
C ALA A 141 10.52 -24.91 24.06
N PRO A 142 10.74 -25.14 22.75
CA PRO A 142 10.41 -24.14 21.75
C PRO A 142 8.92 -23.84 21.77
N ILE A 143 8.56 -22.56 21.62
CA ILE A 143 7.17 -22.14 21.44
C ILE A 143 6.61 -22.65 20.11
N TYR A 144 7.49 -23.05 19.20
CA TYR A 144 7.13 -23.66 17.93
C TYR A 144 8.27 -24.51 17.37
N ASP A 145 7.95 -25.72 16.94
CA ASP A 145 8.84 -26.65 16.25
C ASP A 145 8.10 -27.17 15.02
N ALA A 146 8.68 -26.94 13.84
CA ALA A 146 8.01 -27.24 12.59
C ALA A 146 8.97 -27.51 11.44
N LYS A 147 8.37 -27.96 10.35
CA LYS A 147 9.05 -28.16 9.08
C LYS A 147 8.51 -27.22 8.00
N LEU A 148 9.38 -26.86 7.08
CA LEU A 148 9.01 -26.20 5.83
C LEU A 148 9.69 -26.93 4.68
N LYS A 149 8.89 -27.54 3.81
CA LYS A 149 9.40 -28.21 2.63
C LYS A 149 9.90 -27.17 1.63
N GLY A 150 11.15 -27.30 1.20
CA GLY A 150 11.73 -26.43 0.18
C GLY A 150 11.30 -26.83 -1.24
N ASN A 151 11.91 -26.21 -2.25
CA ASN A 151 11.60 -26.45 -3.66
C ASN A 151 12.90 -26.59 -4.47
N ALA A 152 13.09 -27.76 -5.10
CA ALA A 152 14.32 -28.09 -5.85
C ALA A 152 14.52 -27.30 -7.16
N GLN A 153 13.50 -26.58 -7.67
CA GLN A 153 13.61 -25.81 -8.92
C GLN A 153 14.11 -24.37 -8.71
N GLY A 154 14.90 -24.11 -7.66
CA GLY A 154 15.31 -22.75 -7.30
C GLY A 154 14.14 -21.86 -6.87
N GLY A 155 13.03 -22.49 -6.44
CA GLY A 155 11.86 -21.80 -5.95
C GLY A 155 11.96 -21.48 -4.46
N ILE A 156 11.24 -20.45 -4.07
CA ILE A 156 11.03 -20.06 -2.68
C ILE A 156 9.74 -20.71 -2.19
N THR A 157 9.81 -21.41 -1.05
CA THR A 157 8.61 -21.75 -0.27
C THR A 157 8.62 -20.92 0.99
N GLN A 158 7.52 -20.25 1.30
CA GLN A 158 7.43 -19.37 2.47
C GLN A 158 6.13 -19.55 3.24
N ARG A 159 6.18 -19.27 4.55
CA ARG A 159 5.03 -19.31 5.44
C ARG A 159 5.17 -18.25 6.52
N THR A 160 4.16 -17.39 6.67
CA THR A 160 4.08 -16.46 7.80
C THR A 160 3.42 -17.13 9.00
N ASN A 161 4.17 -17.36 10.06
CA ASN A 161 3.67 -17.91 11.33
C ASN A 161 3.34 -16.78 12.30
N ARG A 162 2.48 -17.09 13.26
CA ARG A 162 2.09 -16.18 14.34
C ARG A 162 1.89 -16.94 15.63
N HIS A 163 2.43 -16.42 16.72
CA HIS A 163 2.37 -17.05 18.03
C HIS A 163 1.96 -16.05 19.10
N ASN A 164 1.21 -16.54 20.09
CA ASN A 164 0.82 -15.80 21.27
C ASN A 164 2.00 -15.77 22.26
N LEU A 165 2.28 -14.61 22.83
CA LEU A 165 3.30 -14.37 23.87
C LEU A 165 2.67 -14.12 25.24
N GLU A 166 1.54 -14.79 25.52
CA GLU A 166 0.88 -14.78 26.83
C GLU A 166 1.84 -15.23 27.94
N GLY A 167 1.78 -14.55 29.08
CA GLY A 167 2.66 -14.76 30.23
C GLY A 167 3.94 -13.93 30.23
N TYR A 168 4.25 -13.21 29.15
CA TYR A 168 5.44 -12.34 29.07
C TYR A 168 5.16 -10.86 29.36
N ALA A 169 3.93 -10.50 29.76
CA ALA A 169 3.55 -9.11 30.09
C ALA A 169 4.52 -8.47 31.09
N GLY A 170 4.98 -7.25 30.79
CA GLY A 170 5.92 -6.47 31.58
C GLY A 170 7.36 -6.99 31.58
N GLN A 171 7.67 -8.06 30.83
CA GLN A 171 9.00 -8.65 30.79
C GLN A 171 9.82 -8.17 29.59
N LYS A 172 11.14 -8.35 29.69
CA LYS A 172 12.06 -8.28 28.54
C LYS A 172 12.35 -9.70 28.09
N ILE A 173 12.15 -9.98 26.81
CA ILE A 173 12.38 -11.30 26.23
C ILE A 173 13.38 -11.25 25.08
N HIS A 174 14.01 -12.39 24.81
CA HIS A 174 14.77 -12.67 23.59
C HIS A 174 14.07 -13.78 22.82
N ILE A 175 14.01 -13.66 21.50
CA ILE A 175 13.40 -14.65 20.63
C ILE A 175 14.51 -15.24 19.76
N ALA A 176 14.64 -16.57 19.75
CA ALA A 176 15.58 -17.27 18.90
C ALA A 176 14.86 -17.95 17.74
N PHE A 177 15.39 -17.77 16.54
CA PHE A 177 15.01 -18.48 15.33
C PHE A 177 16.12 -19.45 14.98
N VAL A 178 15.79 -20.74 14.92
CA VAL A 178 16.78 -21.82 14.88
C VAL A 178 16.60 -22.66 13.63
N ASN A 179 17.64 -22.77 12.82
CA ASN A 179 17.72 -23.75 11.75
C ASN A 179 18.33 -25.05 12.31
N ALA A 180 17.53 -26.12 12.28
CA ALA A 180 17.91 -27.46 12.74
C ALA A 180 17.84 -28.49 11.60
N SER A 181 17.97 -28.02 10.35
CA SER A 181 17.79 -28.84 9.16
C SER A 181 18.99 -29.75 8.91
N ASP A 182 18.75 -30.90 8.27
CA ASP A 182 19.78 -31.83 7.81
C ASP A 182 19.69 -31.93 6.29
N ASP A 183 20.73 -31.47 5.58
CA ASP A 183 20.83 -31.54 4.13
C ASP A 183 19.64 -30.90 3.37
N ALA A 184 19.12 -29.77 3.89
CA ALA A 184 17.97 -29.06 3.32
C ALA A 184 18.32 -27.76 2.59
N PHE A 185 19.60 -27.59 2.27
CA PHE A 185 20.16 -26.41 1.63
C PHE A 185 20.00 -25.12 2.45
N MET A 186 18.97 -24.29 2.23
CA MET A 186 18.88 -22.99 2.92
C MET A 186 17.49 -22.70 3.52
N LEU A 187 17.49 -22.18 4.75
CA LEU A 187 16.31 -21.75 5.48
C LEU A 187 16.57 -20.37 6.13
N GLY A 188 15.61 -19.47 6.10
CA GLY A 188 15.74 -18.17 6.73
C GLY A 188 14.45 -17.57 7.26
N PHE A 189 14.59 -16.41 7.88
CA PHE A 189 13.52 -15.67 8.54
C PHE A 189 13.54 -14.21 8.10
N THR A 190 12.36 -13.62 7.94
CA THR A 190 12.15 -12.20 7.63
C THR A 190 10.79 -11.73 8.14
N ASP A 191 10.48 -10.45 7.96
CA ASP A 191 9.24 -9.79 8.39
C ASP A 191 8.88 -10.12 9.85
N ILE A 192 9.89 -10.06 10.72
CA ILE A 192 9.73 -10.34 12.15
C ILE A 192 9.05 -9.12 12.78
N LYS A 193 7.97 -9.34 13.50
CA LYS A 193 7.21 -8.30 14.20
C LYS A 193 6.72 -8.83 15.53
N VAL A 194 6.89 -8.04 16.58
CA VAL A 194 6.18 -8.22 17.85
C VAL A 194 5.21 -7.06 18.00
N CYS A 195 3.93 -7.36 18.10
CA CYS A 195 2.88 -6.34 18.20
C CYS A 195 1.73 -6.79 19.10
N GLU A 196 0.93 -5.87 19.63
CA GLU A 196 -0.25 -6.19 20.43
C GLU A 196 -1.24 -7.09 19.66
N TYR A 197 -1.65 -6.59 18.50
CA TYR A 197 -2.45 -7.29 17.49
C TYR A 197 -2.15 -6.62 16.13
N ASP A 198 -2.58 -7.26 15.04
CA ASP A 198 -2.34 -6.70 13.70
C ASP A 198 -3.63 -6.14 13.13
N ILE A 199 -3.56 -4.91 12.62
CA ILE A 199 -4.69 -4.21 12.05
C ILE A 199 -4.27 -3.33 10.88
N ALA A 200 -5.06 -3.40 9.81
CA ALA A 200 -5.00 -2.50 8.68
C ALA A 200 -6.43 -2.05 8.35
N VAL A 201 -6.62 -0.73 8.20
CA VAL A 201 -7.91 -0.15 7.84
C VAL A 201 -7.78 0.53 6.49
N THR A 202 -8.46 -0.01 5.49
CA THR A 202 -8.56 0.60 4.17
C THR A 202 -9.77 1.51 4.14
N ASN A 203 -9.55 2.79 3.87
CA ASN A 203 -10.59 3.79 3.72
C ASN A 203 -10.74 4.15 2.25
N GLN A 204 -11.91 3.82 1.69
CA GLN A 204 -12.31 4.10 0.31
C GLN A 204 -13.46 5.12 0.25
N THR A 205 -13.75 5.79 1.37
CA THR A 205 -14.75 6.86 1.41
C THR A 205 -14.32 7.96 0.44
N PRO A 206 -15.21 8.40 -0.48
CA PRO A 206 -14.88 9.49 -1.39
C PRO A 206 -14.60 10.76 -0.59
N SER A 207 -13.59 11.53 -1.02
CA SER A 207 -13.24 12.81 -0.38
C SER A 207 -14.24 13.92 -0.68
N PHE A 208 -15.08 13.75 -1.70
CA PHE A 208 -16.16 14.68 -2.02
C PHE A 208 -17.35 14.00 -2.71
N ALA A 209 -18.51 14.67 -2.65
CA ALA A 209 -19.69 14.40 -3.47
C ALA A 209 -19.96 15.59 -4.40
N LEU A 210 -20.59 15.33 -5.55
CA LEU A 210 -20.97 16.39 -6.50
C LEU A 210 -22.34 17.00 -6.21
N GLU A 211 -23.22 16.22 -5.57
CA GLU A 211 -24.59 16.59 -5.25
C GLU A 211 -24.82 16.48 -3.74
N ALA A 212 -25.70 17.34 -3.22
CA ALA A 212 -26.12 17.27 -1.83
C ALA A 212 -26.82 15.94 -1.54
N GLY A 213 -26.64 15.41 -0.34
CA GLY A 213 -27.22 14.14 0.08
C GLY A 213 -26.28 13.29 0.91
N ASP A 214 -26.58 12.00 0.95
CA ASP A 214 -25.93 11.06 1.84
C ASP A 214 -24.72 10.39 1.20
N THR A 215 -23.57 10.47 1.87
CA THR A 215 -22.36 9.73 1.51
C THR A 215 -22.10 8.62 2.51
N LYS A 216 -21.94 7.39 2.00
CA LYS A 216 -21.59 6.24 2.85
C LYS A 216 -20.11 6.26 3.20
N LEU A 217 -19.80 5.97 4.46
CA LEU A 217 -18.44 5.69 4.89
C LEU A 217 -18.06 4.27 4.42
N ASP A 218 -16.97 4.14 3.65
CA ASP A 218 -16.48 2.85 3.15
C ASP A 218 -15.14 2.51 3.79
N LEU A 219 -15.22 1.84 4.95
CA LEU A 219 -14.07 1.30 5.66
C LEU A 219 -14.04 -0.22 5.55
N THR A 220 -12.88 -0.77 5.20
CA THR A 220 -12.60 -2.20 5.31
C THR A 220 -11.55 -2.39 6.39
N VAL A 221 -11.90 -3.10 7.45
CA VAL A 221 -11.02 -3.42 8.57
C VAL A 221 -10.54 -4.84 8.42
N GLN A 222 -9.22 -5.01 8.31
CA GLN A 222 -8.52 -6.27 8.44
C GLN A 222 -7.87 -6.31 9.80
N VAL A 223 -8.34 -7.19 10.67
CA VAL A 223 -7.82 -7.31 12.04
C VAL A 223 -7.55 -8.77 12.38
N LYS A 224 -6.53 -8.97 13.21
CA LYS A 224 -6.08 -10.28 13.66
C LYS A 224 -5.53 -10.19 15.08
N THR A 225 -6.07 -11.00 15.98
CA THR A 225 -5.66 -11.05 17.38
C THR A 225 -4.86 -12.32 17.70
N PRO A 226 -3.94 -12.27 18.68
CA PRO A 226 -3.18 -13.44 19.15
C PRO A 226 -4.03 -14.46 19.94
N PHE A 227 -5.18 -14.02 20.46
CA PHE A 227 -6.17 -14.84 21.15
C PHE A 227 -7.51 -14.85 20.39
N ALA A 228 -8.44 -15.71 20.79
CA ALA A 228 -9.80 -15.69 20.25
C ALA A 228 -10.54 -14.45 20.75
N CYS A 229 -10.88 -13.53 19.84
CA CYS A 229 -11.67 -12.33 20.13
C CYS A 229 -12.99 -12.39 19.36
N SER A 230 -14.09 -11.99 20.01
CA SER A 230 -15.45 -12.06 19.46
C SER A 230 -15.71 -11.05 18.35
N GLY A 231 -14.87 -10.04 18.20
CA GLY A 231 -15.06 -8.98 17.24
C GLY A 231 -14.24 -7.73 17.54
N TYR A 232 -14.68 -6.59 17.02
CA TYR A 232 -14.15 -5.29 17.38
C TYR A 232 -15.28 -4.26 17.47
N THR A 233 -15.00 -3.16 18.15
CA THR A 233 -15.84 -1.96 18.14
C THR A 233 -15.23 -0.89 17.26
N ALA A 234 -16.05 -0.17 16.51
CA ALA A 234 -15.66 1.02 15.76
C ALA A 234 -16.58 2.18 16.14
N THR A 235 -16.02 3.27 16.66
CA THR A 235 -16.76 4.46 17.08
C THR A 235 -16.52 5.60 16.10
N LEU A 236 -17.57 6.06 15.43
CA LEU A 236 -17.57 7.21 14.52
C LEU A 236 -17.92 8.48 15.29
N THR A 237 -17.12 9.52 15.12
CA THR A 237 -17.45 10.90 15.54
C THR A 237 -17.25 11.88 14.38
N THR A 238 -18.14 12.85 14.22
CA THR A 238 -18.01 13.91 13.19
C THR A 238 -17.95 15.31 13.79
N ASN A 239 -17.45 16.29 13.04
CA ASN A 239 -17.52 17.71 13.40
C ASN A 239 -18.96 18.28 13.41
N THR A 240 -19.93 17.54 12.85
CA THR A 240 -21.37 17.87 12.87
C THR A 240 -22.10 17.31 14.11
N GLY A 241 -21.40 16.58 14.98
CA GLY A 241 -21.94 16.07 16.24
C GLY A 241 -22.50 14.64 16.18
N VAL A 242 -22.28 13.91 15.08
CA VAL A 242 -22.60 12.47 15.03
C VAL A 242 -21.66 11.72 15.98
N ASN A 243 -22.22 10.77 16.74
CA ASN A 243 -21.48 9.84 17.59
C ASN A 243 -22.18 8.47 17.53
N GLU A 244 -21.58 7.51 16.83
CA GLU A 244 -22.15 6.19 16.60
C GLU A 244 -21.15 5.08 16.90
N VAL A 245 -21.64 3.95 17.39
CA VAL A 245 -20.84 2.75 17.64
C VAL A 245 -21.33 1.63 16.74
N SER A 246 -20.39 1.03 16.01
CA SER A 246 -20.59 -0.22 15.28
C SER A 246 -19.88 -1.34 16.02
N GLU A 247 -20.63 -2.33 16.46
CA GLU A 247 -20.08 -3.61 16.95
C GLU A 247 -20.04 -4.60 15.80
N VAL A 248 -18.88 -5.22 15.57
CA VAL A 248 -18.69 -6.18 14.48
C VAL A 248 -18.38 -7.54 15.07
N ASP A 249 -19.39 -8.41 15.12
CA ASP A 249 -19.26 -9.78 15.59
C ASP A 249 -18.56 -10.65 14.55
N LYS A 250 -17.32 -11.02 14.86
CA LYS A 250 -16.49 -11.86 14.01
C LYS A 250 -15.43 -12.54 14.86
N ASN A 251 -15.28 -13.86 14.69
CA ASN A 251 -14.15 -14.55 15.28
C ASN A 251 -12.85 -14.05 14.65
N LEU A 252 -12.08 -13.25 15.39
CA LEU A 252 -10.83 -12.63 14.93
C LEU A 252 -9.59 -13.52 15.12
N LYS A 253 -9.79 -14.80 15.47
CA LYS A 253 -8.71 -15.77 15.68
C LYS A 253 -7.85 -15.94 14.42
N SER A 254 -6.53 -15.91 14.59
CA SER A 254 -5.40 -16.40 13.75
C SER A 254 -5.49 -16.44 12.20
N SER A 255 -6.52 -15.91 11.56
CA SER A 255 -6.63 -15.57 10.13
C SER A 255 -7.14 -14.13 10.00
N TYR A 256 -6.73 -13.41 8.95
CA TYR A 256 -7.25 -12.06 8.73
C TYR A 256 -8.75 -12.15 8.49
N SER A 257 -9.51 -11.44 9.31
CA SER A 257 -10.93 -11.22 9.07
C SER A 257 -11.08 -9.84 8.43
N SER A 258 -11.46 -9.84 7.15
CA SER A 258 -11.88 -8.62 6.46
C SER A 258 -13.37 -8.38 6.73
N THR A 259 -13.69 -7.22 7.27
CA THR A 259 -15.05 -6.83 7.67
C THR A 259 -15.26 -5.35 7.44
N LYS A 260 -16.51 -4.89 7.45
CA LYS A 260 -16.84 -3.47 7.35
C LYS A 260 -17.70 -3.05 8.56
N PRO A 261 -17.29 -2.05 9.35
CA PRO A 261 -18.20 -1.45 10.32
C PRO A 261 -19.34 -0.74 9.59
N THR A 262 -20.50 -0.63 10.24
CA THR A 262 -21.69 0.01 9.67
C THR A 262 -22.03 1.26 10.46
N PHE A 263 -22.15 2.38 9.76
CA PHE A 263 -22.55 3.68 10.31
C PHE A 263 -23.67 4.27 9.46
N SER A 264 -24.41 5.23 10.03
CA SER A 264 -25.29 6.08 9.25
C SER A 264 -24.50 6.86 8.19
N PRO A 265 -25.08 7.13 7.01
CA PRO A 265 -24.42 7.98 6.02
C PRO A 265 -24.12 9.38 6.57
N ILE A 266 -23.06 9.99 6.04
CA ILE A 266 -22.74 11.40 6.26
C ILE A 266 -23.60 12.24 5.33
N THR A 267 -24.51 13.04 5.88
CA THR A 267 -25.34 13.97 5.10
C THR A 267 -24.57 15.25 4.79
N LEU A 268 -24.47 15.58 3.50
CA LEU A 268 -23.82 16.77 2.98
C LEU A 268 -24.87 17.77 2.48
N THR A 269 -24.88 18.99 3.05
CA THR A 269 -25.92 19.99 2.77
C THR A 269 -25.41 21.27 2.13
N THR A 270 -24.11 21.58 2.26
CA THR A 270 -23.58 22.91 1.94
C THR A 270 -22.32 22.78 1.09
N LYS A 271 -22.35 23.33 -0.14
CA LYS A 271 -21.21 23.35 -1.04
C LYS A 271 -20.01 24.04 -0.40
N GLY A 272 -18.82 23.50 -0.63
CA GLY A 272 -17.56 24.02 -0.09
C GLY A 272 -17.34 23.71 1.39
N GLN A 273 -18.27 23.04 2.07
CA GLN A 273 -18.09 22.56 3.44
C GLN A 273 -17.73 21.08 3.47
N ALA A 274 -16.77 20.75 4.34
CA ALA A 274 -16.35 19.39 4.64
C ALA A 274 -16.94 18.92 5.97
N VAL A 275 -17.44 17.69 5.98
CA VAL A 275 -17.71 16.94 7.20
C VAL A 275 -16.47 16.12 7.52
N GLU A 276 -15.78 16.50 8.57
CA GLU A 276 -14.62 15.77 9.10
C GLU A 276 -15.12 14.64 10.00
N TYR A 277 -14.56 13.44 9.82
CA TYR A 277 -14.87 12.28 10.64
C TYR A 277 -13.62 11.66 11.25
N THR A 278 -13.84 11.02 12.39
CA THR A 278 -12.87 10.18 13.09
C THR A 278 -13.53 8.86 13.41
N VAL A 279 -12.88 7.75 13.06
CA VAL A 279 -13.29 6.41 13.47
C VAL A 279 -12.22 5.80 14.36
N THR A 280 -12.60 5.44 15.58
CA THR A 280 -11.73 4.78 16.56
C THR A 280 -12.08 3.30 16.63
N ILE A 281 -11.13 2.42 16.37
CA ILE A 281 -11.34 0.98 16.16
C ILE A 281 -10.47 0.19 17.13
N ALA A 282 -11.06 -0.74 17.90
CA ALA A 282 -10.32 -1.63 18.80
C ALA A 282 -11.00 -3.00 18.89
N PRO A 283 -10.24 -4.12 18.92
CA PRO A 283 -10.76 -5.43 19.27
C PRO A 283 -11.52 -5.40 20.60
N VAL A 284 -12.50 -6.29 20.77
CA VAL A 284 -13.19 -6.47 22.06
C VAL A 284 -12.27 -7.22 23.02
N ALA A 285 -11.31 -6.50 23.59
CA ALA A 285 -10.34 -6.98 24.55
C ALA A 285 -10.01 -5.85 25.54
N ASP A 286 -9.79 -6.23 26.81
CA ASP A 286 -9.52 -5.25 27.86
C ASP A 286 -8.18 -4.55 27.62
N GLY A 287 -8.17 -3.22 27.76
CA GLY A 287 -6.99 -2.40 27.54
C GLY A 287 -6.46 -2.33 26.09
N ALA A 288 -7.21 -2.84 25.09
CA ALA A 288 -6.73 -2.86 23.71
C ALA A 288 -6.43 -1.45 23.18
N THR A 289 -5.21 -1.23 22.71
CA THR A 289 -4.79 0.07 22.17
C THR A 289 -5.58 0.39 20.90
N PRO A 290 -6.36 1.48 20.80
CA PRO A 290 -7.22 1.73 19.65
C PRO A 290 -6.46 2.25 18.41
N THR A 291 -6.92 1.87 17.22
CA THR A 291 -6.50 2.45 15.94
C THR A 291 -7.44 3.57 15.53
N VAL A 292 -6.87 4.71 15.12
CA VAL A 292 -7.64 5.91 14.79
C VAL A 292 -7.52 6.23 13.30
N VAL A 293 -8.66 6.29 12.61
CA VAL A 293 -8.77 6.69 11.21
C VAL A 293 -9.41 8.08 11.15
N ARG A 294 -8.82 8.97 10.34
CA ARG A 294 -9.37 10.30 10.06
C ARG A 294 -9.62 10.45 8.57
N GLY A 295 -10.65 11.21 8.25
CA GLY A 295 -10.90 11.62 6.88
C GLY A 295 -12.01 12.66 6.84
N SER A 296 -12.34 13.07 5.64
CA SER A 296 -13.43 14.02 5.42
C SER A 296 -14.13 13.77 4.11
N VAL A 297 -15.37 14.23 4.05
CA VAL A 297 -16.16 14.27 2.83
C VAL A 297 -16.67 15.69 2.64
N ALA A 298 -16.38 16.30 1.50
CA ALA A 298 -16.86 17.62 1.15
C ALA A 298 -17.99 17.57 0.12
N LEU A 299 -18.95 18.49 0.20
CA LEU A 299 -19.78 18.75 -0.97
C LEU A 299 -19.01 19.68 -1.90
N ALA A 300 -18.69 19.20 -3.10
CA ALA A 300 -17.90 19.96 -4.05
C ALA A 300 -18.59 21.29 -4.38
N ASP A 301 -17.83 22.38 -4.20
CA ASP A 301 -18.23 23.68 -4.75
C ASP A 301 -17.79 23.74 -6.20
N THR A 302 -18.55 23.08 -7.06
CA THR A 302 -18.28 23.07 -8.50
C THR A 302 -18.75 24.37 -9.13
N TYR A 303 -17.87 24.94 -9.96
CA TYR A 303 -18.27 25.96 -10.93
C TYR A 303 -18.86 25.25 -12.16
N PRO A 304 -19.88 25.83 -12.82
CA PRO A 304 -20.31 25.35 -14.12
C PRO A 304 -19.11 25.25 -15.06
N GLY A 305 -18.89 24.08 -15.65
CA GLY A 305 -17.86 23.93 -16.68
C GLY A 305 -18.19 24.82 -17.88
N VAL A 306 -17.18 25.52 -18.39
CA VAL A 306 -17.27 26.27 -19.65
C VAL A 306 -16.53 25.47 -20.70
N CYS A 307 -17.25 25.02 -21.73
CA CYS A 307 -16.67 24.29 -22.84
C CYS A 307 -16.03 25.28 -23.82
N VAL A 308 -14.76 25.08 -24.14
CA VAL A 308 -14.07 25.85 -25.17
C VAL A 308 -14.03 25.01 -26.45
N MET A 309 -14.52 25.56 -27.55
CA MET A 309 -14.34 24.98 -28.89
C MET A 309 -13.47 25.93 -29.71
N GLU A 310 -12.32 25.45 -30.10
CA GLU A 310 -11.41 26.13 -31.01
C GLU A 310 -11.56 25.52 -32.41
N GLU A 311 -12.08 26.28 -33.38
CA GLU A 311 -12.18 25.86 -34.78
C GLU A 311 -10.90 26.26 -35.53
N ALA A 312 -10.23 25.31 -36.16
CA ALA A 312 -9.20 25.59 -37.15
C ALA A 312 -9.84 25.82 -38.53
N THR A 313 -9.63 27.03 -39.06
CA THR A 313 -10.24 27.53 -40.30
C THR A 313 -9.19 28.15 -41.25
N GLY A 314 -9.63 28.68 -42.40
CA GLY A 314 -8.78 29.48 -43.30
C GLY A 314 -9.57 30.31 -44.31
N GLU A 315 -8.95 31.39 -44.83
CA GLU A 315 -9.56 32.35 -45.77
C GLU A 315 -10.13 31.67 -47.03
N TYR A 316 -9.49 30.59 -47.47
CA TYR A 316 -9.86 29.83 -48.65
C TYR A 316 -10.52 28.48 -48.35
N CYS A 317 -10.96 28.28 -47.11
CA CYS A 317 -11.70 27.08 -46.73
C CYS A 317 -13.17 27.15 -47.19
N GLY A 318 -13.51 26.43 -48.26
CA GLY A 318 -14.87 26.39 -48.79
C GLY A 318 -15.91 25.71 -47.89
N TYR A 319 -15.48 24.89 -46.93
CA TYR A 319 -16.36 24.14 -46.03
C TYR A 319 -16.53 24.79 -44.65
N CYS A 320 -15.81 25.88 -44.37
CA CYS A 320 -15.77 26.49 -43.03
C CYS A 320 -17.09 27.21 -42.63
N ILE A 321 -18.05 27.33 -43.56
CA ILE A 321 -19.44 27.68 -43.24
C ILE A 321 -20.05 26.69 -42.22
N ARG A 322 -19.59 25.43 -42.21
CA ARG A 322 -20.01 24.42 -41.22
C ARG A 322 -19.49 24.73 -39.81
N GLY A 323 -18.22 25.14 -39.69
CA GLY A 323 -17.61 25.54 -38.42
C GLY A 323 -18.30 26.77 -37.83
N ILE A 324 -18.53 27.78 -38.66
CA ILE A 324 -19.29 28.99 -38.30
C ILE A 324 -20.69 28.64 -37.78
N ALA A 325 -21.43 27.78 -38.50
CA ALA A 325 -22.77 27.37 -38.08
C ALA A 325 -22.77 26.60 -36.74
N ALA A 326 -21.76 25.77 -36.49
CA ALA A 326 -21.59 25.06 -35.23
C ALA A 326 -21.29 26.01 -34.06
N LEU A 327 -20.37 26.96 -34.26
CA LEU A 327 -20.03 27.98 -33.27
C LEU A 327 -21.25 28.85 -32.91
N ASP A 328 -22.03 29.29 -33.90
CA ASP A 328 -23.27 30.04 -33.68
C ASP A 328 -24.31 29.21 -32.91
N TYR A 329 -24.49 27.95 -33.31
CA TYR A 329 -25.44 27.04 -32.66
C TYR A 329 -25.08 26.79 -31.19
N PHE A 330 -23.82 26.46 -30.89
CA PHE A 330 -23.38 26.20 -29.51
C PHE A 330 -23.38 27.46 -28.65
N THR A 331 -23.00 28.61 -29.21
CA THR A 331 -23.10 29.90 -28.51
C THR A 331 -24.57 30.21 -28.15
N ALA A 332 -25.51 30.03 -29.08
CA ALA A 332 -26.93 30.26 -28.83
C ALA A 332 -27.55 29.24 -27.85
N THR A 333 -27.07 27.99 -27.88
CA THR A 333 -27.61 26.89 -27.07
C THR A 333 -27.10 26.92 -25.63
N TYR A 334 -25.80 27.18 -25.43
CA TYR A 334 -25.12 27.02 -24.14
C TYR A 334 -24.72 28.35 -23.47
N GLY A 335 -24.81 29.48 -24.17
CA GLY A 335 -24.57 30.81 -23.59
C GLY A 335 -23.22 30.90 -22.87
N ASP A 336 -23.23 31.35 -21.61
CA ASP A 336 -22.03 31.53 -20.78
C ASP A 336 -21.26 30.23 -20.48
N GLN A 337 -21.83 29.05 -20.80
CA GLN A 337 -21.17 27.75 -20.65
C GLN A 337 -20.38 27.32 -21.89
N PHE A 338 -20.29 28.18 -22.91
CA PHE A 338 -19.55 27.90 -24.14
C PHE A 338 -18.71 29.10 -24.59
N ILE A 339 -17.49 28.82 -25.02
CA ILE A 339 -16.61 29.79 -25.66
C ILE A 339 -16.21 29.23 -27.02
N GLY A 340 -16.74 29.83 -28.08
CA GLY A 340 -16.34 29.57 -29.44
C GLY A 340 -15.15 30.45 -29.85
N ILE A 341 -14.11 29.86 -30.41
CA ILE A 341 -12.94 30.57 -30.92
C ILE A 341 -12.69 30.08 -32.35
N ASP A 342 -12.71 30.99 -33.30
CA ASP A 342 -12.34 30.71 -34.68
C ASP A 342 -10.88 31.11 -34.92
N VAL A 343 -10.06 30.19 -35.43
CA VAL A 343 -8.61 30.35 -35.60
C VAL A 343 -8.23 30.12 -37.05
N HIS A 344 -7.93 31.22 -37.75
CA HIS A 344 -7.40 31.17 -39.11
C HIS A 344 -5.95 30.65 -39.10
N CYS A 345 -5.76 29.51 -39.74
CA CYS A 345 -4.51 28.76 -39.77
C CYS A 345 -3.88 28.76 -41.17
N GLY A 346 -2.55 28.74 -41.25
CA GLY A 346 -1.82 29.06 -42.49
C GLY A 346 -1.89 28.08 -43.66
N ALA A 347 -2.46 26.89 -43.48
CA ALA A 347 -2.59 25.92 -44.59
C ALA A 347 -3.57 26.37 -45.69
N TYR A 348 -4.49 27.31 -45.40
CA TYR A 348 -5.50 27.81 -46.34
C TYR A 348 -5.74 29.32 -46.21
N SER A 349 -4.71 30.08 -45.83
CA SER A 349 -4.80 31.54 -45.68
C SER A 349 -3.64 32.27 -46.39
N THR A 350 -3.79 33.58 -46.55
CA THR A 350 -2.80 34.47 -47.19
C THR A 350 -1.77 35.05 -46.22
N GLY A 351 -1.80 34.65 -44.95
CA GLY A 351 -1.05 35.30 -43.87
C GLY A 351 -1.72 36.56 -43.31
N VAL A 352 -2.76 37.11 -43.94
CA VAL A 352 -3.38 38.38 -43.51
C VAL A 352 -4.30 38.19 -42.30
N MET A 353 -5.02 37.06 -42.27
CA MET A 353 -5.94 36.69 -41.19
C MET A 353 -5.35 35.62 -40.27
N GLU A 354 -4.18 35.07 -40.61
CA GLU A 354 -3.52 34.04 -39.82
C GLU A 354 -3.11 34.56 -38.45
N PHE A 355 -3.35 33.74 -37.44
CA PHE A 355 -2.88 34.03 -36.10
C PHE A 355 -1.81 33.03 -35.69
N ALA A 356 -0.63 33.18 -36.30
CA ALA A 356 0.51 32.28 -36.19
C ALA A 356 1.00 31.99 -34.75
N SER A 357 0.63 32.83 -33.76
CA SER A 357 0.96 32.59 -32.35
C SER A 357 0.00 31.66 -31.61
N TYR A 358 -1.19 31.39 -32.18
CA TYR A 358 -2.22 30.51 -31.59
C TYR A 358 -2.23 29.14 -32.26
N GLU A 359 -1.81 29.03 -33.52
CA GLU A 359 -1.68 27.73 -34.21
C GLU A 359 -0.91 26.66 -33.39
N PRO A 360 0.20 26.97 -32.69
CA PRO A 360 0.89 25.98 -31.87
C PRO A 360 0.11 25.51 -30.64
N LEU A 361 -1.03 26.13 -30.32
CA LEU A 361 -1.92 25.71 -29.22
C LEU A 361 -2.98 24.71 -29.67
N LEU A 362 -3.16 24.53 -30.98
CA LEU A 362 -4.08 23.57 -31.60
C LEU A 362 -3.38 22.23 -31.91
N ASP A 363 -2.33 21.90 -31.14
CA ASP A 363 -1.20 21.00 -31.46
C ASP A 363 -1.49 19.50 -31.65
N GLU A 364 -2.65 19.11 -32.18
CA GLU A 364 -2.99 17.70 -32.38
C GLU A 364 -3.81 17.46 -33.65
N GLY A 365 -3.25 16.68 -34.59
CA GLY A 365 -4.06 15.88 -35.53
C GLY A 365 -4.89 16.62 -36.58
N ILE A 366 -4.80 17.95 -36.68
CA ILE A 366 -5.58 18.72 -37.66
C ILE A 366 -5.08 18.43 -39.08
N SER A 367 -5.81 17.58 -39.81
CA SER A 367 -5.48 17.18 -41.18
C SER A 367 -6.24 17.95 -42.27
N GLY A 368 -7.14 18.85 -41.89
CA GLY A 368 -7.95 19.66 -42.81
C GLY A 368 -8.85 20.67 -42.08
N PHE A 369 -9.49 21.57 -42.84
CA PHE A 369 -10.41 22.58 -42.30
C PHE A 369 -11.82 22.42 -42.91
N PRO A 370 -12.90 22.70 -42.15
CA PRO A 370 -12.88 23.10 -40.74
C PRO A 370 -12.66 21.90 -39.81
N THR A 371 -11.95 22.11 -38.71
CA THR A 371 -11.78 21.11 -37.63
C THR A 371 -12.03 21.75 -36.28
N ALA A 372 -12.83 21.12 -35.43
CA ALA A 372 -13.11 21.58 -34.08
C ALA A 372 -12.21 20.88 -33.07
N VAL A 373 -11.71 21.65 -32.11
CA VAL A 373 -10.96 21.15 -30.95
C VAL A 373 -11.69 21.54 -29.67
N PHE A 374 -12.26 20.56 -28.98
CA PHE A 374 -13.00 20.79 -27.74
C PHE A 374 -12.08 20.61 -26.53
N ASN A 375 -12.01 21.65 -25.68
CA ASN A 375 -11.18 21.73 -24.47
C ASN A 375 -9.72 21.30 -24.66
N ARG A 376 -9.20 21.39 -25.90
CA ARG A 376 -7.87 20.89 -26.31
C ARG A 376 -7.65 19.40 -26.02
N THR A 377 -8.72 18.62 -26.02
CA THR A 377 -8.67 17.18 -25.74
C THR A 377 -9.32 16.32 -26.81
N GLU A 378 -10.28 16.86 -27.57
CA GLU A 378 -11.01 16.12 -28.59
C GLU A 378 -10.97 16.88 -29.92
N VAL A 379 -10.53 16.21 -30.99
CA VAL A 379 -10.41 16.79 -32.34
C VAL A 379 -11.41 16.10 -33.27
N THR A 380 -12.31 16.87 -33.87
CA THR A 380 -13.46 16.31 -34.60
C THR A 380 -14.00 17.23 -35.68
N ASP A 381 -14.92 16.73 -36.51
CA ASP A 381 -15.69 17.56 -37.43
C ASP A 381 -16.65 18.47 -36.62
N PRO A 382 -16.69 19.79 -36.87
CA PRO A 382 -17.58 20.71 -36.16
C PRO A 382 -19.07 20.36 -36.20
N ALA A 383 -19.50 19.55 -37.17
CA ALA A 383 -20.88 19.08 -37.32
C ALA A 383 -21.04 17.59 -36.98
N SER A 384 -20.06 16.98 -36.30
CA SER A 384 -20.21 15.63 -35.76
C SER A 384 -21.33 15.59 -34.71
N GLU A 385 -22.17 14.57 -34.76
CA GLU A 385 -23.25 14.33 -33.78
C GLU A 385 -22.75 13.61 -32.51
N ASP A 386 -21.49 13.14 -32.51
CA ASP A 386 -20.91 12.25 -31.51
C ASP A 386 -20.03 12.97 -30.46
N VAL A 387 -20.23 14.28 -30.22
CA VAL A 387 -19.33 15.12 -29.38
C VAL A 387 -20.04 15.71 -28.17
#